data_AF-A0A163LU89-F1
#
_entry.id   AF-A0A163LU89-F1
#
_cell.length_a   1.000
_cell.length_b   1.000
_cell.length_c   1.000
_cell.angle_alpha   90.00
_cell.angle_beta   90.00
_cell.angle_gamma   90.00
#
_symmetry.space_group_name_H-M   'P 1'
#
loop_
_entity.id
_entity.type
_entity.pdbx_description
1 polymer ?
#
loop_
_entity_poly.entity_id
_entity_poly.type
_entity_poly.pdbx_seq_one_letter_code
_entity_poly.pdbx_strand_id
1 'polypeptide(L)'
;MRIEHIALWVNDLENTKAFYMKYFHASCNDLYTNEMRGFSSYFLTFSGAARLEIMKMHQVDKKAEPFQLGWAHMAISVGSKEDVDELTEQLREDGYTIFGEPRITGDGYYESVVLDPEGNHVEITL
;
A
#
# COMPACT_ATOMS: atom_id res chain seq x y z
N MET A 1 12.74 -19.73 -4.57
CA MET A 1 12.13 -18.63 -5.36
C MET A 1 11.13 -17.93 -4.45
N ARG A 2 11.03 -16.60 -4.49
CA ARG A 2 10.13 -15.79 -3.64
C ARG A 2 9.78 -14.47 -4.34
N ILE A 3 8.69 -13.82 -3.94
CA ILE A 3 8.43 -12.42 -4.33
C ILE A 3 9.47 -11.55 -3.62
N GLU A 4 10.20 -10.74 -4.39
CA GLU A 4 11.22 -9.85 -3.84
C GLU A 4 10.63 -8.46 -3.56
N HIS A 5 9.90 -7.91 -4.53
CA HIS A 5 9.14 -6.69 -4.35
C HIS A 5 7.91 -6.66 -5.26
N ILE A 6 6.99 -5.75 -4.91
CA ILE A 6 5.89 -5.26 -5.75
C ILE A 6 6.16 -3.79 -6.01
N ALA A 7 5.87 -3.28 -7.21
CA ALA A 7 6.09 -1.88 -7.54
C ALA A 7 4.77 -1.14 -7.83
N LEU A 8 4.67 0.09 -7.36
CA LEU A 8 3.48 0.93 -7.43
C LEU A 8 3.83 2.32 -7.97
N TRP A 9 3.19 2.70 -9.07
CA TRP A 9 3.28 4.07 -9.58
C TRP A 9 2.45 5.00 -8.71
N VAL A 10 3.05 6.10 -8.29
CA VAL A 10 2.42 7.16 -7.50
C VAL A 10 2.79 8.54 -8.02
N ASN A 11 1.88 9.49 -7.82
CA ASN A 11 2.08 10.89 -8.14
C ASN A 11 2.71 11.68 -6.98
N ASP A 12 2.44 11.34 -5.72
CA ASP A 12 3.01 11.97 -4.53
C ASP A 12 3.82 10.96 -3.71
N LEU A 13 5.09 10.82 -4.11
CA LEU A 13 6.03 9.87 -3.53
C LEU A 13 6.23 10.06 -2.01
N GLU A 14 6.22 11.30 -1.53
CA GLU A 14 6.46 11.61 -0.12
C GLU A 14 5.23 11.30 0.74
N ASN A 15 4.03 11.63 0.23
CA ASN A 15 2.78 11.31 0.92
C ASN A 15 2.55 9.79 1.01
N THR A 16 2.76 9.06 -0.10
CA THR A 16 2.67 7.59 -0.11
C THR A 16 3.70 6.96 0.82
N LYS A 17 4.95 7.43 0.81
CA LYS A 17 5.98 6.98 1.77
C LYS A 17 5.49 7.15 3.22
N ALA A 18 5.04 8.36 3.56
CA ALA A 18 4.60 8.68 4.91
C ALA A 18 3.44 7.80 5.39
N PHE A 19 2.50 7.49 4.50
CA PHE A 19 1.38 6.59 4.77
C PHE A 19 1.85 5.19 5.19
N TYR A 20 2.62 4.51 4.35
CA TYR A 20 3.07 3.15 4.64
C TYR A 20 4.04 3.07 5.83
N MET A 21 4.85 4.10 6.05
CA MET A 21 5.71 4.19 7.24
C MET A 21 4.88 4.37 8.52
N LYS A 22 3.84 5.22 8.51
CA LYS A 22 3.03 5.52 9.68
C LYS A 22 2.15 4.32 10.06
N TYR A 23 1.35 3.80 9.13
CA TYR A 23 0.27 2.86 9.41
C TYR A 23 0.70 1.40 9.32
N PHE A 24 1.69 1.08 8.49
CA PHE A 24 2.17 -0.29 8.27
C PHE A 24 3.60 -0.49 8.75
N HIS A 25 4.13 0.46 9.52
CA HIS A 25 5.46 0.44 10.13
C HIS A 25 6.60 0.09 9.16
N ALA A 26 6.45 0.46 7.89
CA ALA A 26 7.49 0.24 6.90
C ALA A 26 8.74 1.09 7.24
N SER A 27 9.92 0.55 7.00
CA SER A 27 11.14 1.34 6.89
C SER A 27 11.39 1.75 5.44
N CYS A 28 12.09 2.84 5.22
CA CYS A 28 12.35 3.39 3.88
C CYS A 28 13.86 3.52 3.65
N ASN A 29 14.30 3.29 2.42
CA ASN A 29 15.67 3.60 1.99
C ASN A 29 15.83 5.09 1.63
N ASP A 30 17.05 5.45 1.21
CA ASP A 30 17.32 6.76 0.61
C ASP A 30 16.65 6.89 -0.77
N LEU A 31 16.28 8.13 -1.12
CA LEU A 31 15.66 8.45 -2.39
C LEU A 31 16.60 8.10 -3.55
N TYR A 32 16.10 7.31 -4.49
CA TYR A 32 16.74 7.12 -5.78
C TYR A 32 16.13 8.04 -6.83
N THR A 33 16.97 8.70 -7.64
CA THR A 33 16.53 9.57 -8.74
C THR A 33 17.29 9.28 -10.03
N ASN A 34 16.58 9.32 -11.15
CA ASN A 34 17.15 9.37 -12.49
C ASN A 34 16.62 10.59 -13.23
N GLU A 35 17.42 11.66 -13.24
CA GLU A 35 17.03 12.97 -13.81
C GLU A 35 16.71 12.88 -15.30
N MET A 36 17.50 12.11 -16.07
CA MET A 36 17.28 11.98 -17.52
C MET A 36 15.90 11.40 -17.86
N ARG A 37 15.35 10.56 -16.98
CA ARG A 37 14.03 9.93 -17.15
C ARG A 37 12.93 10.63 -16.34
N GLY A 38 13.29 11.60 -15.50
CA GLY A 38 12.37 12.19 -14.52
C GLY A 38 11.77 11.13 -13.59
N PHE A 39 12.55 10.11 -13.23
CA PHE A 39 12.13 8.99 -12.39
C PHE A 39 12.64 9.16 -10.96
N SER A 40 11.84 8.76 -9.98
CA SER A 40 12.23 8.71 -8.58
C SER A 40 11.54 7.55 -7.88
N SER A 41 12.23 6.88 -6.95
CA SER A 41 11.62 5.78 -6.18
C SER A 41 12.19 5.61 -4.78
N TYR A 42 11.40 4.95 -3.94
CA TYR A 42 11.81 4.40 -2.65
C TYR A 42 11.45 2.91 -2.59
N PHE A 43 12.24 2.15 -1.84
CA PHE A 43 11.88 0.83 -1.36
C PHE A 43 11.44 0.92 0.10
N LEU A 44 10.19 0.50 0.33
CA LEU A 44 9.60 0.34 1.64
C LEU A 44 9.75 -1.12 2.07
N THR A 45 10.30 -1.34 3.25
CA THR A 45 10.59 -2.67 3.80
C THR A 45 9.71 -2.91 5.02
N PHE A 46 8.99 -4.03 5.03
CA PHE A 46 8.17 -4.49 6.15
C PHE A 46 8.93 -5.54 6.97
N SER A 47 8.29 -6.12 7.99
CA SER A 47 8.86 -7.23 8.78
C SER A 47 9.05 -8.53 7.95
N GLY A 48 8.37 -8.64 6.81
CA GLY A 48 8.42 -9.77 5.89
C GLY A 48 9.54 -9.70 4.83
N ALA A 49 9.52 -10.66 3.91
CA ALA A 49 10.56 -10.78 2.87
C ALA A 49 10.34 -9.89 1.64
N ALA A 50 9.10 -9.51 1.35
CA ALA A 50 8.76 -8.68 0.22
C ALA A 50 8.84 -7.18 0.58
N ARG A 51 9.27 -6.38 -0.39
CA ARG A 51 9.33 -4.91 -0.29
C ARG A 51 8.31 -4.27 -1.23
N LEU A 52 7.93 -3.03 -0.94
CA LEU A 52 7.12 -2.21 -1.84
C LEU A 52 8.00 -1.13 -2.46
N GLU A 53 8.18 -1.15 -3.78
CA GLU A 53 8.77 -0.03 -4.50
C GLU A 53 7.66 0.97 -4.83
N ILE A 54 7.69 2.15 -4.22
CA ILE A 54 6.86 3.28 -4.66
C ILE A 54 7.69 4.11 -5.62
N MET A 55 7.14 4.43 -6.78
CA MET A 55 7.88 5.08 -7.84
C MET A 55 7.04 6.13 -8.57
N LYS A 56 7.71 7.17 -9.05
CA LYS A 56 7.12 8.29 -9.77
C LYS A 56 7.90 8.55 -11.06
N MET A 57 7.19 8.87 -12.12
CA MET A 57 7.79 9.32 -13.38
C MET A 57 6.88 10.34 -14.05
N HIS A 58 7.45 11.42 -14.60
CA HIS A 58 6.67 12.53 -15.16
C HIS A 58 5.66 12.12 -16.24
N GLN A 59 5.92 11.02 -16.97
CA GLN A 59 5.05 10.51 -18.04
C GLN A 59 3.92 9.59 -17.55
N VAL A 60 3.87 9.27 -16.25
CA VAL A 60 2.84 8.42 -15.64
C VAL A 60 1.92 9.31 -14.81
N ASP A 61 0.87 9.81 -15.46
CA ASP A 61 -0.07 10.81 -14.90
C ASP A 61 -1.53 10.34 -14.88
N LYS A 62 -1.81 9.16 -15.44
CA LYS A 62 -3.14 8.56 -15.45
C LYS A 62 -3.37 7.77 -14.18
N LYS A 63 -4.53 8.00 -13.56
CA LYS A 63 -5.01 7.15 -12.48
C LYS A 63 -5.38 5.78 -13.02
N ALA A 64 -5.14 4.74 -12.22
CA ALA A 64 -5.65 3.41 -12.51
C ALA A 64 -7.17 3.41 -12.41
N GLU A 65 -7.84 2.79 -13.37
CA GLU A 65 -9.27 2.52 -13.28
C GLU A 65 -9.53 1.41 -12.26
N PRO A 66 -10.59 1.52 -11.44
CA PRO A 66 -11.01 0.43 -10.58
C PRO A 66 -11.55 -0.74 -11.42
N PHE A 67 -11.39 -1.97 -10.92
CA PHE A 67 -11.93 -3.19 -11.55
C PHE A 67 -11.48 -3.45 -13.00
N GLN A 68 -10.19 -3.24 -13.28
CA GLN A 68 -9.56 -3.61 -14.55
C GLN A 68 -8.73 -4.90 -14.45
N LEU A 69 -8.44 -5.54 -15.59
CA LEU A 69 -7.51 -6.67 -15.62
C LEU A 69 -6.08 -6.19 -15.27
N GLY A 70 -5.39 -6.93 -14.40
CA GLY A 70 -4.03 -6.62 -13.98
C GLY A 70 -3.83 -6.81 -12.48
N TRP A 71 -2.89 -6.05 -11.90
CA TRP A 71 -2.72 -5.96 -10.45
C TRP A 71 -3.97 -5.33 -9.81
N ALA A 72 -4.56 -6.01 -8.83
CA ALA A 72 -5.83 -5.60 -8.24
C ALA A 72 -5.65 -4.86 -6.91
N HIS A 73 -4.87 -5.43 -6.00
CA HIS A 73 -4.60 -4.93 -4.66
C HIS A 73 -3.30 -5.55 -4.13
N MET A 74 -2.89 -5.13 -2.93
CA MET A 74 -1.95 -5.87 -2.11
C MET A 74 -2.54 -6.09 -0.72
N ALA A 75 -2.14 -7.17 -0.06
CA ALA A 75 -2.54 -7.50 1.30
C ALA A 75 -1.34 -7.37 2.25
N ILE A 76 -1.58 -6.77 3.42
CA ILE A 76 -0.60 -6.64 4.50
C ILE A 76 -1.19 -7.28 5.76
N SER A 77 -0.54 -8.34 6.23
CA SER A 77 -0.89 -9.02 7.49
C SER A 77 -0.35 -8.21 8.68
N VAL A 78 -1.22 -7.96 9.66
CA VAL A 78 -0.92 -7.22 10.89
C VAL A 78 -0.83 -8.11 12.13
N GLY A 79 -1.16 -9.40 12.01
CA GLY A 79 -0.82 -10.44 12.99
C GLY A 79 -1.95 -10.85 13.93
N SER A 80 -2.95 -10.00 14.14
CA SER A 80 -4.14 -10.35 14.94
C SER A 80 -5.43 -9.74 14.37
N LYS A 81 -6.57 -10.29 14.78
CA LYS A 81 -7.89 -9.78 14.41
C LYS A 81 -8.08 -8.37 14.99
N GLU A 82 -7.62 -8.20 16.22
CA GLU A 82 -7.65 -6.95 16.97
C GLU A 82 -6.81 -5.88 16.28
N ASP A 83 -5.61 -6.21 15.78
CA ASP A 83 -4.78 -5.26 15.02
C ASP A 83 -5.43 -4.84 13.70
N VAL A 84 -6.19 -5.73 13.04
CA VAL A 84 -6.99 -5.36 11.86
C VAL A 84 -8.05 -4.34 12.24
N ASP A 85 -8.81 -4.59 13.31
CA ASP A 85 -9.87 -3.71 13.79
C ASP A 85 -9.31 -2.33 14.22
N GLU A 86 -8.24 -2.32 15.02
CA GLU A 86 -7.61 -1.10 15.52
C GLU A 86 -7.01 -0.25 14.39
N LEU A 87 -6.26 -0.86 13.47
CA LEU A 87 -5.66 -0.12 12.36
C LEU A 87 -6.73 0.44 11.41
N THR A 88 -7.81 -0.33 11.17
CA THR A 88 -8.92 0.12 10.33
C THR A 88 -9.61 1.35 10.92
N GLU A 89 -9.90 1.34 12.21
CA GLU A 89 -10.53 2.50 12.87
C GLU A 89 -9.57 3.69 12.95
N GLN A 90 -8.28 3.47 13.21
CA GLN A 90 -7.29 4.55 13.16
C GLN A 90 -7.25 5.22 11.78
N LEU A 91 -7.24 4.42 10.70
CA LEU A 91 -7.27 4.94 9.33
C LEU A 91 -8.57 5.70 9.03
N ARG A 92 -9.72 5.22 9.56
CA ARG A 92 -11.01 5.92 9.43
C ARG A 92 -10.98 7.29 10.13
N GLU A 93 -10.49 7.34 11.36
CA GLU A 93 -10.37 8.57 12.15
C GLU A 93 -9.41 9.58 11.49
N ASP A 94 -8.31 9.09 10.91
CA ASP A 94 -7.35 9.91 10.17
C ASP A 94 -7.83 10.31 8.76
N GLY A 95 -9.05 9.89 8.37
CA GLY A 95 -9.75 10.36 7.17
C GLY A 95 -9.53 9.55 5.89
N TYR A 96 -8.99 8.32 6.01
CA TYR A 96 -8.84 7.42 4.87
C TYR A 96 -10.14 6.67 4.56
N THR A 97 -10.31 6.30 3.29
CA THR A 97 -11.50 5.58 2.84
C THR A 97 -11.41 4.11 3.23
N ILE A 98 -12.29 3.68 4.13
CA ILE A 98 -12.54 2.26 4.38
C ILE A 98 -13.45 1.73 3.27
N PHE A 99 -12.85 1.06 2.30
CA PHE A 99 -13.55 0.50 1.14
C PHE A 99 -14.34 -0.77 1.51
N GLY A 100 -13.82 -1.55 2.45
CA GLY A 100 -14.45 -2.75 2.98
C GLY A 100 -14.26 -2.85 4.49
N GLU A 101 -15.38 -2.96 5.22
CA GLU A 101 -15.36 -3.12 6.68
C GLU A 101 -14.72 -4.45 7.10
N PRO A 102 -14.15 -4.53 8.34
CA PRO A 102 -13.61 -5.75 8.90
C PRO A 102 -14.63 -6.89 8.86
N ARG A 103 -14.28 -8.01 8.22
CA ARG A 103 -15.18 -9.15 8.03
C ARG A 103 -14.41 -10.44 7.81
N ILE A 104 -15.11 -11.57 7.96
CA ILE A 104 -14.64 -12.86 7.45
C ILE A 104 -15.06 -12.97 5.98
N THR A 105 -14.11 -13.20 5.09
CA THR A 105 -14.35 -13.41 3.65
C THR A 105 -14.88 -14.81 3.34
N GLY A 106 -15.39 -15.02 2.13
CA GLY A 106 -15.89 -16.33 1.68
C GLY A 106 -14.80 -17.41 1.61
N ASP A 107 -13.53 -17.01 1.49
CA ASP A 107 -12.35 -17.88 1.49
C ASP A 107 -11.62 -17.93 2.84
N GLY A 108 -12.16 -17.28 3.88
CA GLY A 108 -11.78 -17.51 5.28
C GLY A 108 -10.75 -16.56 5.87
N TYR A 109 -10.42 -15.45 5.20
CA TYR A 109 -9.59 -14.38 5.77
C TYR A 109 -10.43 -13.50 6.69
N TYR A 110 -9.83 -13.04 7.79
CA TYR A 110 -10.33 -11.85 8.47
C TYR A 110 -9.58 -10.65 7.95
N GLU A 111 -10.31 -9.72 7.34
CA GLU A 111 -9.70 -8.57 6.68
C GLU A 111 -10.61 -7.33 6.72
N SER A 112 -9.99 -6.16 6.55
CA SER A 112 -10.63 -4.96 6.04
C SER A 112 -9.94 -4.50 4.75
N VAL A 113 -10.55 -3.56 4.02
CA VAL A 113 -9.96 -2.97 2.82
C VAL A 113 -9.95 -1.45 2.96
N VAL A 114 -8.76 -0.85 2.86
CA VAL A 114 -8.56 0.60 2.88
C VAL A 114 -8.02 1.07 1.53
N LEU A 115 -8.29 2.34 1.18
CA LEU A 115 -7.62 3.01 0.09
C LEU A 115 -6.42 3.80 0.60
N ASP A 116 -5.26 3.58 0.00
CA ASP A 116 -4.07 4.40 0.24
C ASP A 116 -4.29 5.85 -0.27
N PRO A 117 -3.34 6.79 -0.06
CA PRO A 117 -3.52 8.19 -0.44
C PRO A 117 -3.85 8.43 -1.92
N GLU A 118 -3.56 7.47 -2.80
CA GLU A 118 -3.83 7.58 -4.24
C GLU A 118 -4.98 6.71 -4.73
N GLY A 119 -5.68 6.02 -3.81
CA GLY A 119 -6.83 5.18 -4.14
C GLY A 119 -6.50 3.72 -4.41
N ASN A 120 -5.27 3.27 -4.13
CA ASN A 120 -4.89 1.87 -4.29
C ASN A 120 -5.48 1.03 -3.16
N HIS A 121 -5.98 -0.15 -3.50
CA HIS A 121 -6.60 -1.04 -2.51
C HIS A 121 -5.53 -1.78 -1.71
N VAL A 122 -5.62 -1.66 -0.39
CA VAL A 122 -4.78 -2.37 0.57
C VAL A 122 -5.71 -3.19 1.47
N GLU A 123 -5.59 -4.50 1.38
CA GLU A 123 -6.24 -5.41 2.32
C GLU A 123 -5.40 -5.46 3.60
N ILE A 124 -6.03 -5.22 4.75
CA ILE A 124 -5.42 -5.36 6.08
C ILE A 124 -5.89 -6.70 6.62
N THR A 125 -5.00 -7.67 6.73
CA THR A 125 -5.36 -9.04 7.08
C THR A 125 -4.79 -9.46 8.42
N LEU A 126 -5.33 -10.55 8.97
CA LEU A 126 -4.64 -11.32 10.00
C LEU A 126 -3.23 -11.72 9.55
#